data_AF-L9UDI2-F1
#
_entry.id   AF-L9UDI2-F1
#
_cell.length_a   1.000
_cell.length_b   1.000
_cell.length_c   1.000
_cell.angle_alpha   90.00
_cell.angle_beta   90.00
_cell.angle_gamma   90.00
#
_symmetry.space_group_name_H-M   'P 1'
#
loop_
_entity.id
_entity.type
_entity.pdbx_description
1 polymer ?
#
loop_
_entity_poly.entity_id
_entity_poly.type
_entity_poly.pdbx_seq_one_letter_code
_entity_poly.pdbx_strand_id
1 'polypeptide(L)'
;MLYNSPLAMLCKYQPIYFMHNTNTLQYKKFVKTFYTALRLKTMKNWEHKDIDHPVYKKMDGILSYLHNSVDTINTNSPNDLSKLYYILSKTREALYSIDPFFYPKRELDAIDNIISNEEFLELIHESIKFHGNFNYEAAFPYTEELANSAYRLSGASSKDDDIKLLKDMENNFTKRHNKTEKEIIDLKLTLEYELKEAREKINEIHALEVALNERINQTKETIKNNEKMMLIEKNKRMEDFSTEQKARQQSFKNESEKAINSIINDAKSAYNSQEEIINKKTASLLQKIDDSNVDITKKHNSIKDIYELVAEDGIAGGYKKNADDEKSAANLWRGITMGCYALIILWVLFKNTLGFETFINNQVQWPVLIITISITAIAFIAAQFSSKQSRIHLINEQKMRWFALEVKAIDPFISSLPESEKNDLKRQLSEKLFCQHRTEDFSNESESHSKSLDALSSVVNNLSDTIKTITKK
;
A
#
# COMPACT_ATOMS: atom_id res chain seq x y z
N MET A 1 30.47 -49.65 20.18
CA MET A 1 30.63 -50.83 19.32
C MET A 1 31.65 -50.49 18.24
N LEU A 2 32.79 -51.18 18.31
CA LEU A 2 33.74 -51.55 17.24
C LEU A 2 34.14 -50.49 16.19
N TYR A 3 35.35 -49.94 16.34
CA TYR A 3 36.44 -50.19 15.38
C TYR A 3 37.80 -49.94 16.08
N ASN A 4 38.53 -51.04 16.30
CA ASN A 4 39.93 -51.07 16.73
C ASN A 4 40.82 -51.08 15.48
N SER A 5 41.89 -50.29 15.46
CA SER A 5 43.14 -50.67 14.79
C SER A 5 44.32 -49.87 15.35
N PRO A 6 45.48 -50.51 15.60
CA PRO A 6 46.65 -49.90 16.24
C PRO A 6 47.71 -49.48 15.23
N LEU A 7 48.58 -48.52 15.58
CA LEU A 7 49.97 -48.46 15.10
C LEU A 7 50.79 -47.42 15.87
N ALA A 8 51.54 -47.93 16.85
CA ALA A 8 52.72 -47.29 17.41
C ALA A 8 53.90 -48.24 17.13
N MET A 9 54.96 -47.76 16.47
CA MET A 9 56.36 -48.15 16.74
C MET A 9 57.36 -47.52 15.76
N LEU A 10 58.26 -46.70 16.34
CA LEU A 10 59.72 -46.73 16.14
C LEU A 10 60.31 -46.58 14.73
N CYS A 11 60.64 -45.34 14.37
CA CYS A 11 61.78 -45.06 13.47
C CYS A 11 63.01 -44.67 14.29
N LYS A 12 63.95 -45.60 14.39
CA LYS A 12 65.36 -45.38 14.77
C LYS A 12 66.08 -44.72 13.58
N TYR A 13 66.76 -43.59 13.81
CA TYR A 13 67.95 -43.22 13.04
C TYR A 13 68.91 -42.46 13.96
N GLN A 14 70.00 -43.13 14.35
CA GLN A 14 71.19 -42.50 14.94
C GLN A 14 72.12 -42.07 13.81
N PRO A 15 72.77 -40.88 13.88
CA PRO A 15 73.94 -40.59 13.08
C PRO A 15 75.22 -41.05 13.80
N ILE A 16 76.08 -41.71 13.03
CA ILE A 16 77.39 -42.25 13.40
C ILE A 16 78.37 -41.09 13.60
N TYR A 17 78.99 -41.04 14.79
CA TYR A 17 80.14 -40.18 15.09
C TYR A 17 81.38 -40.66 14.31
N PHE A 18 81.96 -39.80 13.48
CA PHE A 18 83.29 -39.98 12.91
C PHE A 18 84.36 -39.56 13.93
N MET A 19 85.26 -40.48 14.28
CA MET A 19 86.46 -40.19 15.07
C MET A 19 87.46 -39.35 14.26
N HIS A 20 87.86 -38.20 14.82
CA HIS A 20 88.95 -37.38 14.29
C HIS A 20 90.32 -37.99 14.63
N ASN A 21 91.10 -38.26 13.58
CA ASN A 21 92.48 -38.74 13.60
C ASN A 21 93.44 -37.58 13.95
N THR A 22 94.01 -37.59 15.15
CA THR A 22 94.91 -36.55 15.69
C THR A 22 96.39 -36.73 15.31
N ASN A 23 96.76 -37.70 14.46
CA ASN A 23 98.17 -38.01 14.14
C ASN A 23 98.76 -37.34 12.89
N THR A 24 98.02 -36.50 12.16
CA THR A 24 98.50 -35.91 10.89
C THR A 24 99.26 -34.58 11.05
N LEU A 25 99.15 -33.89 12.20
CA LEU A 25 99.77 -32.57 12.36
C LEU A 25 101.27 -32.62 12.72
N GLN A 26 101.74 -33.65 13.43
CA GLN A 26 103.16 -33.75 13.81
C GLN A 26 104.07 -34.18 12.65
N TYR A 27 103.59 -35.03 11.73
CA TYR A 27 104.40 -35.49 10.59
C TYR A 27 104.70 -34.37 9.58
N LYS A 28 103.75 -33.45 9.35
CA LYS A 28 103.94 -32.31 8.43
C LYS A 28 104.99 -31.31 8.90
N LYS A 29 105.18 -31.11 10.22
CA LYS A 29 106.21 -30.20 10.76
C LYS A 29 107.63 -30.75 10.61
N PHE A 30 107.82 -32.06 10.69
CA PHE A 30 109.15 -32.68 10.60
C PHE A 30 109.72 -32.65 9.17
N VAL A 31 108.91 -32.99 8.16
CA VAL A 31 109.35 -33.02 6.74
C VAL A 31 109.74 -31.64 6.21
N LYS A 32 109.02 -30.58 6.61
CA LYS A 32 109.29 -29.20 6.16
C LYS A 32 110.63 -28.67 6.68
N THR A 33 111.04 -29.08 7.88
CA THR A 33 112.27 -28.60 8.50
C THR A 33 113.51 -29.28 7.91
N PHE A 34 113.42 -30.57 7.57
CA PHE A 34 114.53 -31.33 6.98
C PHE A 34 114.88 -30.88 5.55
N TYR A 35 113.88 -30.60 4.72
CA TYR A 35 114.10 -30.15 3.33
C TYR A 35 114.73 -28.74 3.23
N THR A 36 114.42 -27.85 4.18
CA THR A 36 114.92 -26.47 4.16
C THR A 36 116.41 -26.41 4.54
N ALA A 37 116.86 -27.31 5.42
CA ALA A 37 118.26 -27.38 5.84
C ALA A 37 119.21 -27.95 4.77
N LEU A 38 118.74 -28.88 3.92
CA LEU A 38 119.57 -29.49 2.87
C LEU A 38 119.82 -28.51 1.70
N ARG A 39 118.83 -27.69 1.34
CA ARG A 39 118.90 -26.76 0.18
C ARG A 39 119.85 -25.57 0.42
N LEU A 40 120.00 -25.13 1.67
CA LEU A 40 120.85 -23.98 2.01
C LEU A 40 122.36 -24.31 2.02
N LYS A 41 122.74 -25.59 2.09
CA LYS A 41 124.15 -26.00 2.19
C LYS A 41 124.82 -26.23 0.84
N THR A 42 124.07 -26.43 -0.24
CA THR A 42 124.60 -26.69 -1.59
C THR A 42 124.74 -25.45 -2.46
N MET A 43 123.99 -24.37 -2.22
CA MET A 43 124.00 -23.17 -3.09
C MET A 43 125.16 -22.20 -2.84
N LYS A 44 125.88 -22.27 -1.71
CA LYS A 44 126.85 -21.23 -1.29
C LYS A 44 128.28 -21.35 -1.82
N ASN A 45 128.58 -22.36 -2.66
CA ASN A 45 129.95 -22.67 -3.12
C ASN A 45 130.19 -22.51 -4.63
N TRP A 46 129.26 -21.92 -5.40
CA TRP A 46 129.28 -22.03 -6.87
C TRP A 46 129.15 -20.70 -7.63
N GLU A 47 129.22 -19.56 -6.94
CA GLU A 47 128.88 -18.24 -7.51
C GLU A 47 129.99 -17.61 -8.40
N HIS A 48 131.16 -18.25 -8.59
CA HIS A 48 132.28 -17.64 -9.35
C HIS A 48 133.10 -18.59 -10.23
N LYS A 49 132.46 -19.55 -10.89
CA LYS A 49 133.06 -20.15 -12.11
C LYS A 49 132.53 -19.41 -13.33
N ASP A 50 133.14 -18.27 -13.61
CA ASP A 50 132.95 -17.57 -14.88
C ASP A 50 133.28 -18.54 -16.02
N ILE A 51 132.25 -18.88 -16.77
CA ILE A 51 132.36 -19.67 -17.98
C ILE A 51 132.97 -18.74 -19.04
N ASP A 52 134.30 -18.64 -19.06
CA ASP A 52 135.06 -17.78 -19.99
C ASP A 52 135.06 -18.36 -21.41
N HIS A 53 133.87 -18.61 -21.97
CA HIS A 53 133.72 -18.93 -23.37
C HIS A 53 133.63 -17.63 -24.18
N PRO A 54 134.42 -17.48 -25.27
CA PRO A 54 134.43 -16.24 -26.06
C PRO A 54 133.06 -15.85 -26.60
N VAL A 55 132.17 -16.83 -26.80
CA VAL A 55 130.82 -16.61 -27.34
C VAL A 55 129.98 -15.63 -26.51
N TYR A 56 130.10 -15.62 -25.18
CA TYR A 56 129.33 -14.70 -24.32
C TYR A 56 129.70 -13.24 -24.63
N LYS A 57 131.01 -12.96 -24.67
CA LYS A 57 131.54 -11.62 -24.97
C LYS A 57 131.22 -11.19 -26.40
N LYS A 58 131.33 -12.09 -27.38
CA LYS A 58 131.01 -11.80 -28.79
C LYS A 58 129.51 -11.56 -28.99
N MET A 59 128.64 -12.39 -28.38
CA MET A 59 127.19 -12.23 -28.44
C MET A 59 126.75 -10.89 -27.85
N ASP A 60 127.29 -10.50 -26.69
CA ASP A 60 127.01 -9.19 -26.10
C ASP A 60 127.58 -8.04 -26.94
N GLY A 61 128.74 -8.23 -27.56
CA GLY A 61 129.33 -7.30 -28.51
C GLY A 61 128.42 -7.04 -29.72
N ILE A 62 127.88 -8.09 -30.34
CA ILE A 62 126.98 -7.95 -31.48
C ILE A 62 125.64 -7.36 -31.07
N LEU A 63 125.05 -7.81 -29.96
CA LEU A 63 123.77 -7.29 -29.48
C LEU A 63 123.87 -5.82 -29.09
N SER A 64 124.96 -5.40 -28.46
CA SER A 64 125.19 -3.97 -28.15
C SER A 64 125.46 -3.16 -29.43
N TYR A 65 126.20 -3.71 -30.40
CA TYR A 65 126.42 -3.07 -31.70
C TYR A 65 125.10 -2.90 -32.49
N LEU A 66 124.24 -3.92 -32.49
CA LEU A 66 122.90 -3.87 -33.08
C LEU A 66 121.99 -2.91 -32.32
N HIS A 67 121.96 -2.94 -30.98
CA HIS A 67 121.11 -2.08 -30.17
C HIS A 67 121.40 -0.59 -30.42
N ASN A 68 122.67 -0.21 -30.45
CA ASN A 68 123.08 1.17 -30.77
C ASN A 68 122.73 1.59 -32.20
N SER A 69 122.64 0.62 -33.13
CA SER A 69 122.32 0.88 -34.54
C SER A 69 120.80 0.95 -34.79
N VAL A 70 120.01 0.17 -34.06
CA VAL A 70 118.53 0.11 -34.16
C VAL A 70 117.90 1.48 -33.83
N ASP A 71 118.47 2.25 -32.89
CA ASP A 71 117.97 3.59 -32.53
C ASP A 71 118.17 4.65 -33.63
N THR A 72 118.98 4.37 -34.67
CA THR A 72 119.30 5.34 -35.75
C THR A 72 118.61 5.06 -37.09
N ILE A 73 117.88 3.94 -37.23
CA ILE A 73 117.29 3.51 -38.50
C ILE A 73 115.82 3.95 -38.59
N ASN A 74 115.54 4.82 -39.57
CA ASN A 74 114.23 5.41 -39.84
C ASN A 74 113.21 4.35 -40.34
N THR A 75 111.96 4.50 -39.96
CA THR A 75 110.90 3.48 -39.75
C THR A 75 110.40 2.64 -40.95
N ASN A 76 111.11 2.54 -42.08
CA ASN A 76 110.57 1.92 -43.30
C ASN A 76 111.14 0.52 -43.65
N SER A 77 111.98 -0.09 -42.82
CA SER A 77 112.23 -1.55 -42.84
C SER A 77 112.47 -2.17 -41.43
N PRO A 78 111.58 -1.95 -40.44
CA PRO A 78 111.84 -2.33 -39.04
C PRO A 78 111.64 -3.83 -38.74
N ASN A 79 111.19 -4.66 -39.68
CA ASN A 79 110.80 -6.03 -39.36
C ASN A 79 112.01 -6.99 -39.32
N ASP A 80 113.01 -6.77 -40.14
CA ASP A 80 114.03 -7.79 -40.43
C ASP A 80 115.24 -7.70 -39.50
N LEU A 81 115.69 -6.49 -39.17
CA LEU A 81 116.71 -6.27 -38.14
C LEU A 81 116.18 -6.59 -36.73
N SER A 82 114.90 -6.29 -36.45
CA SER A 82 114.25 -6.60 -35.17
C SER A 82 114.10 -8.11 -34.96
N LYS A 83 113.82 -8.89 -36.02
CA LYS A 83 113.83 -10.36 -35.97
C LYS A 83 115.21 -10.90 -35.63
N LEU A 84 116.26 -10.40 -36.30
CA LEU A 84 117.64 -10.78 -36.00
C LEU A 84 117.98 -10.46 -34.53
N TYR A 85 117.69 -9.25 -34.07
CA TYR A 85 117.90 -8.84 -32.68
C TYR A 85 117.13 -9.74 -31.70
N TYR A 86 115.86 -10.03 -31.99
CA TYR A 86 115.05 -10.93 -31.17
C TYR A 86 115.66 -12.32 -31.06
N ILE A 87 116.07 -12.92 -32.19
CA ILE A 87 116.71 -14.24 -32.21
C ILE A 87 118.01 -14.22 -31.40
N LEU A 88 118.91 -13.25 -31.65
CA LEU A 88 120.16 -13.13 -30.90
C LEU A 88 119.92 -12.90 -29.41
N SER A 89 118.91 -12.10 -29.02
CA SER A 89 118.56 -11.85 -27.63
C SER A 89 118.05 -13.09 -26.92
N LYS A 90 117.26 -13.93 -27.61
CA LYS A 90 116.77 -15.20 -27.09
C LYS A 90 117.88 -16.24 -27.03
N THR A 91 118.78 -16.25 -28.00
CA THR A 91 120.01 -17.07 -27.94
C THR A 91 120.87 -16.65 -26.76
N ARG A 92 121.04 -15.34 -26.50
CA ARG A 92 121.74 -14.82 -25.32
C ARG A 92 121.05 -15.27 -24.03
N GLU A 93 119.74 -15.11 -23.91
CA GLU A 93 118.99 -15.54 -22.72
C GLU A 93 119.17 -17.04 -22.47
N ALA A 94 119.06 -17.86 -23.51
CA ALA A 94 119.34 -19.29 -23.44
C ALA A 94 120.77 -19.56 -22.96
N LEU A 95 121.77 -18.88 -23.54
CA LEU A 95 123.19 -18.98 -23.21
C LEU A 95 123.47 -18.67 -21.72
N TYR A 96 122.91 -17.57 -21.20
CA TYR A 96 123.08 -17.15 -19.80
C TYR A 96 122.28 -18.00 -18.80
N SER A 97 121.27 -18.72 -19.28
CA SER A 97 120.45 -19.60 -18.46
C SER A 97 120.98 -21.03 -18.37
N ILE A 98 122.06 -21.36 -19.10
CA ILE A 98 122.71 -22.67 -19.05
C ILE A 98 123.16 -22.94 -17.61
N ASP A 99 122.76 -24.10 -17.08
CA ASP A 99 123.25 -24.56 -15.80
C ASP A 99 124.79 -24.71 -15.85
N PRO A 100 125.57 -24.06 -14.96
CA PRO A 100 127.03 -24.21 -14.92
C PRO A 100 127.53 -25.65 -14.84
N PHE A 101 126.70 -26.61 -14.38
CA PHE A 101 127.02 -28.03 -14.35
C PHE A 101 126.92 -28.72 -15.71
N PHE A 102 126.06 -28.22 -16.61
CA PHE A 102 125.94 -28.70 -17.97
C PHE A 102 126.60 -27.70 -18.89
N TYR A 103 127.86 -27.95 -19.25
CA TYR A 103 128.61 -27.13 -20.21
C TYR A 103 128.55 -27.79 -21.61
N PRO A 104 127.53 -27.51 -22.43
CA PRO A 104 127.37 -28.07 -23.77
C PRO A 104 128.37 -27.40 -24.71
N LYS A 105 129.65 -27.78 -24.57
CA LYS A 105 130.76 -27.15 -25.28
C LYS A 105 130.53 -27.16 -26.79
N ARG A 106 130.00 -28.25 -27.33
CA ARG A 106 129.75 -28.39 -28.77
C ARG A 106 128.74 -27.36 -29.29
N GLU A 107 127.66 -27.14 -28.54
CA GLU A 107 126.61 -26.19 -28.88
C GLU A 107 127.09 -24.74 -28.69
N LEU A 108 127.91 -24.48 -27.67
CA LEU A 108 128.55 -23.17 -27.46
C LEU A 108 129.57 -22.86 -28.56
N ASP A 109 130.37 -23.84 -28.96
CA ASP A 109 131.32 -23.73 -30.08
C ASP A 109 130.55 -23.51 -31.40
N ALA A 110 129.42 -24.19 -31.61
CA ALA A 110 128.58 -23.99 -32.81
C ALA A 110 128.05 -22.55 -32.89
N ILE A 111 127.55 -22.00 -31.78
CA ILE A 111 127.10 -20.61 -31.73
C ILE A 111 128.28 -19.65 -31.95
N ASP A 112 129.44 -19.92 -31.33
CA ASP A 112 130.64 -19.10 -31.54
C ASP A 112 131.07 -19.08 -33.00
N ASN A 113 131.02 -20.22 -33.68
CA ASN A 113 131.37 -20.35 -35.09
C ASN A 113 130.42 -19.55 -35.99
N ILE A 114 129.10 -19.60 -35.73
CA ILE A 114 128.12 -18.82 -36.51
C ILE A 114 128.34 -17.33 -36.30
N ILE A 115 128.51 -16.93 -35.04
CA ILE A 115 128.68 -15.53 -34.65
C ILE A 115 130.01 -14.94 -35.13
N SER A 116 131.04 -15.78 -35.24
CA SER A 116 132.37 -15.38 -35.70
C SER A 116 132.54 -15.49 -37.21
N ASN A 117 131.53 -15.96 -37.94
CA ASN A 117 131.59 -16.08 -39.39
C ASN A 117 131.71 -14.68 -40.02
N GLU A 118 132.77 -14.46 -40.80
CA GLU A 118 133.06 -13.15 -41.40
C GLU A 118 131.94 -12.69 -42.35
N GLU A 119 131.32 -13.59 -43.12
CA GLU A 119 130.20 -13.24 -44.00
C GLU A 119 128.98 -12.79 -43.19
N PHE A 120 128.68 -13.46 -42.08
CA PHE A 120 127.57 -13.08 -41.21
C PHE A 120 127.80 -11.72 -40.53
N LEU A 121 129.03 -11.47 -40.07
CA LEU A 121 129.43 -10.19 -39.48
C LEU A 121 129.44 -9.06 -40.53
N GLU A 122 129.89 -9.34 -41.75
CA GLU A 122 129.87 -8.39 -42.86
C GLU A 122 128.43 -8.04 -43.25
N LEU A 123 127.52 -9.01 -43.32
CA LEU A 123 126.09 -8.75 -43.52
C LEU A 123 125.51 -7.83 -42.45
N ILE A 124 125.88 -8.04 -41.18
CA ILE A 124 125.46 -7.15 -40.08
C ILE A 124 126.08 -5.76 -40.26
N HIS A 125 127.37 -5.66 -40.57
CA HIS A 125 128.07 -4.38 -40.77
C HIS A 125 127.55 -3.59 -41.97
N GLU A 126 127.33 -4.23 -43.13
CA GLU A 126 126.78 -3.59 -44.32
C GLU A 126 125.36 -3.07 -44.07
N SER A 127 124.54 -3.83 -43.35
CA SER A 127 123.17 -3.43 -43.00
C SER A 127 123.09 -2.12 -42.23
N ILE A 128 124.11 -1.88 -41.41
CA ILE A 128 124.24 -0.69 -40.58
C ILE A 128 124.85 0.46 -41.41
N LYS A 129 125.85 0.18 -42.26
CA LYS A 129 126.51 1.19 -43.11
C LYS A 129 125.58 1.80 -44.16
N PHE A 130 124.66 1.02 -44.74
CA PHE A 130 123.74 1.47 -45.77
C PHE A 130 122.36 1.90 -45.24
N HIS A 131 122.24 2.17 -43.93
CA HIS A 131 121.05 2.71 -43.27
C HIS A 131 119.72 2.02 -43.66
N GLY A 132 119.62 0.72 -43.37
CA GLY A 132 118.31 0.08 -43.15
C GLY A 132 117.78 -0.85 -44.23
N ASN A 133 118.55 -1.20 -45.26
CA ASN A 133 118.17 -2.30 -46.16
C ASN A 133 118.90 -3.59 -45.77
N PHE A 134 118.58 -4.14 -44.58
CA PHE A 134 119.10 -5.44 -44.18
C PHE A 134 118.42 -6.54 -44.98
N ASN A 135 119.18 -7.28 -45.78
CA ASN A 135 118.66 -8.44 -46.48
C ASN A 135 118.61 -9.64 -45.52
N TYR A 136 117.49 -9.80 -44.79
CA TYR A 136 117.29 -10.93 -43.89
C TYR A 136 117.36 -12.27 -44.60
N GLU A 137 117.02 -12.35 -45.89
CA GLU A 137 117.08 -13.58 -46.66
C GLU A 137 118.52 -14.11 -46.79
N ALA A 138 119.51 -13.20 -46.89
CA ALA A 138 120.92 -13.57 -46.88
C ALA A 138 121.41 -14.00 -45.49
N ALA A 139 120.86 -13.41 -44.42
CA ALA A 139 121.21 -13.77 -43.05
C ALA A 139 120.41 -14.97 -42.49
N PHE A 140 119.33 -15.36 -43.16
CA PHE A 140 118.40 -16.36 -42.68
C PHE A 140 119.05 -17.70 -42.29
N PRO A 141 119.96 -18.28 -43.09
CA PRO A 141 120.62 -19.55 -42.74
C PRO A 141 121.37 -19.47 -41.40
N TYR A 142 122.06 -18.36 -41.14
CA TYR A 142 122.78 -18.12 -39.89
C TYR A 142 121.83 -17.95 -38.71
N THR A 143 120.73 -17.21 -38.89
CA THR A 143 119.73 -17.01 -37.83
C THR A 143 118.97 -18.30 -37.48
N GLU A 144 118.69 -19.14 -38.46
CA GLU A 144 118.05 -20.44 -38.26
C GLU A 144 118.98 -21.39 -37.50
N GLU A 145 120.26 -21.44 -37.85
CA GLU A 145 121.25 -22.25 -37.14
C GLU A 145 121.48 -21.75 -35.70
N LEU A 146 121.49 -20.43 -35.50
CA LEU A 146 121.51 -19.79 -34.18
C LEU A 146 120.29 -20.16 -33.35
N ALA A 147 119.09 -20.06 -33.92
CA ALA A 147 117.85 -20.41 -33.23
C ALA A 147 117.79 -21.90 -32.86
N ASN A 148 118.24 -22.78 -33.75
CA ASN A 148 118.34 -24.21 -33.49
C ASN A 148 119.33 -24.52 -32.36
N SER A 149 120.47 -23.83 -32.32
CA SER A 149 121.45 -23.98 -31.26
C SER A 149 120.92 -23.43 -29.93
N ALA A 150 120.25 -22.28 -29.94
CA ALA A 150 119.58 -21.70 -28.77
C ALA A 150 118.51 -22.62 -28.19
N TYR A 151 117.71 -23.25 -29.05
CA TYR A 151 116.68 -24.19 -28.61
C TYR A 151 117.29 -25.41 -27.93
N ARG A 152 118.39 -25.96 -28.48
CA ARG A 152 119.14 -27.06 -27.83
C ARG A 152 119.70 -26.65 -26.48
N LEU A 153 120.21 -25.42 -26.36
CA LEU A 153 120.68 -24.86 -25.09
C LEU A 153 119.56 -24.64 -24.07
N SER A 154 118.37 -24.23 -24.51
CA SER A 154 117.22 -24.01 -23.62
C SER A 154 116.78 -25.29 -22.88
N GLY A 155 117.06 -26.47 -23.44
CA GLY A 155 116.84 -27.75 -22.77
C GLY A 155 117.79 -28.03 -21.61
N ALA A 156 118.92 -27.32 -21.53
CA ALA A 156 119.93 -27.39 -20.46
C ALA A 156 119.81 -26.22 -19.45
N SER A 157 118.74 -25.44 -19.54
CA SER A 157 118.48 -24.27 -18.69
C SER A 157 117.83 -24.65 -17.35
N SER A 158 118.37 -24.15 -16.25
CA SER A 158 117.90 -24.41 -14.88
C SER A 158 116.60 -23.64 -14.57
N LYS A 159 115.46 -24.35 -14.47
CA LYS A 159 114.13 -23.79 -14.17
C LYS A 159 113.90 -23.56 -12.66
N ASP A 160 114.46 -22.49 -12.09
CA ASP A 160 114.23 -22.14 -10.67
C ASP A 160 112.94 -21.28 -10.45
N ASP A 161 112.33 -20.72 -11.51
CA ASP A 161 111.13 -19.88 -11.41
C ASP A 161 109.80 -20.65 -11.21
N ASP A 162 109.69 -21.90 -11.67
CA ASP A 162 108.47 -22.71 -11.58
C ASP A 162 108.10 -23.09 -10.13
N ILE A 163 109.08 -23.13 -9.22
CA ILE A 163 108.88 -23.52 -7.81
C ILE A 163 108.21 -22.40 -6.99
N LYS A 164 108.36 -21.15 -7.41
CA LYS A 164 107.78 -19.99 -6.71
C LYS A 164 106.27 -19.87 -6.98
N LEU A 165 105.86 -20.10 -8.22
CA LEU A 165 104.45 -20.13 -8.65
C LEU A 165 103.62 -21.16 -7.87
N LEU A 166 104.16 -22.37 -7.66
CA LEU A 166 103.47 -23.45 -6.95
C LEU A 166 103.20 -23.12 -5.48
N LYS A 167 104.12 -22.43 -4.80
CA LYS A 167 103.94 -22.01 -3.40
C LYS A 167 102.88 -20.91 -3.25
N ASP A 168 102.82 -19.98 -4.20
CA ASP A 168 101.80 -18.93 -4.20
C ASP A 168 100.41 -19.51 -4.49
N MET A 169 100.31 -20.51 -5.37
CA MET A 169 99.08 -21.27 -5.57
C MET A 169 98.64 -22.01 -4.30
N GLU A 170 99.54 -22.73 -3.62
CA GLU A 170 99.21 -23.45 -2.37
C GLU A 170 98.70 -22.50 -1.27
N ASN A 171 99.34 -21.34 -1.10
CA ASN A 171 98.90 -20.32 -0.15
C ASN A 171 97.51 -19.76 -0.52
N ASN A 172 97.24 -19.52 -1.80
CA ASN A 172 95.94 -19.05 -2.27
C ASN A 172 94.84 -20.11 -2.11
N PHE A 173 95.13 -21.38 -2.38
CA PHE A 173 94.21 -22.49 -2.14
C PHE A 173 93.88 -22.63 -0.66
N THR A 174 94.89 -22.55 0.22
CA THR A 174 94.67 -22.65 1.67
C THR A 174 93.83 -21.48 2.19
N LYS A 175 94.08 -20.25 1.71
CA LYS A 175 93.25 -19.08 2.05
C LYS A 175 91.81 -19.24 1.57
N ARG A 176 91.60 -19.71 0.34
CA ARG A 176 90.25 -19.98 -0.20
C ARG A 176 89.55 -21.08 0.58
N HIS A 177 90.24 -22.18 0.86
CA HIS A 177 89.70 -23.30 1.63
C HIS A 177 89.24 -22.87 3.02
N ASN A 178 90.09 -22.14 3.76
CA ASN A 178 89.73 -21.64 5.08
C ASN A 178 88.57 -20.63 5.03
N LYS A 179 88.47 -19.84 3.96
CA LYS A 179 87.33 -18.93 3.75
C LYS A 179 86.03 -19.72 3.50
N THR A 180 86.06 -20.69 2.59
CA THR A 180 84.89 -21.53 2.29
C THR A 180 84.48 -22.37 3.50
N GLU A 181 85.44 -22.87 4.29
CA GLU A 181 85.14 -23.62 5.51
C GLU A 181 84.42 -22.75 6.53
N LYS A 182 84.86 -21.49 6.72
CA LYS A 182 84.15 -20.52 7.58
C LYS A 182 82.74 -20.21 7.07
N GLU A 183 82.58 -19.99 5.77
CA GLU A 183 81.26 -19.75 5.16
C GLU A 183 80.33 -20.96 5.34
N ILE A 184 80.83 -22.19 5.18
CA ILE A 184 80.06 -23.42 5.41
C ILE A 184 79.64 -23.54 6.88
N ILE A 185 80.54 -23.24 7.82
CA ILE A 185 80.24 -23.28 9.25
C ILE A 185 79.17 -22.23 9.60
N ASP A 186 79.30 -21.01 9.09
CA ASP A 186 78.35 -19.93 9.34
C ASP A 186 76.96 -20.22 8.75
N LEU A 187 76.91 -20.75 7.52
CA LEU A 187 75.67 -21.23 6.90
C LEU A 187 75.03 -22.36 7.71
N LYS A 188 75.84 -23.31 8.21
CA LYS A 188 75.34 -24.40 9.06
C LYS A 188 74.74 -23.87 10.35
N LEU A 189 75.41 -22.92 11.02
CA LEU A 189 74.90 -22.30 12.25
C LEU A 189 73.62 -21.51 11.99
N THR A 190 73.55 -20.75 10.89
CA THR A 190 72.36 -20.01 10.49
C THR A 190 71.18 -20.96 10.23
N LEU A 191 71.42 -22.06 9.51
CA LEU A 191 70.41 -23.07 9.21
C LEU A 191 69.94 -23.80 10.48
N GLU A 192 70.85 -24.11 11.41
CA GLU A 192 70.48 -24.69 12.72
C GLU A 192 69.62 -23.72 13.55
N TYR A 193 69.92 -22.41 13.50
CA TYR A 193 69.12 -21.37 14.15
C TYR A 193 67.73 -21.25 13.52
N GLU A 194 67.63 -21.15 12.18
CA GLU A 194 66.35 -21.08 11.47
C GLU A 194 65.50 -22.34 11.69
N LEU A 195 66.11 -23.53 11.71
CA LEU A 195 65.40 -24.78 12.03
C LEU A 195 64.86 -24.78 13.46
N LYS A 196 65.59 -24.20 14.41
CA LYS A 196 65.13 -24.07 15.79
C LYS A 196 63.94 -23.12 15.87
N GLU A 197 64.03 -21.95 15.23
CA GLU A 197 62.95 -20.96 15.18
C GLU A 197 61.70 -21.53 14.48
N ALA A 198 61.87 -22.25 13.38
CA ALA A 198 60.77 -22.92 12.67
C ALA A 198 60.07 -23.97 13.56
N ARG A 199 60.83 -24.74 14.35
CA ARG A 199 60.27 -25.70 15.31
C ARG A 199 59.49 -25.01 16.43
N GLU A 200 59.99 -23.90 16.94
CA GLU A 200 59.28 -23.09 17.95
C GLU A 200 57.95 -22.57 17.39
N LYS A 201 57.95 -22.02 16.18
CA LYS A 201 56.71 -21.58 15.50
C LYS A 201 55.73 -22.73 15.23
N ILE A 202 56.21 -23.91 14.84
CA ILE A 202 55.35 -25.10 14.67
C ILE A 202 54.68 -25.49 16.00
N ASN A 203 55.43 -25.45 17.10
CA ASN A 203 54.87 -25.75 18.42
C ASN A 203 53.84 -24.71 18.86
N GLU A 204 54.06 -23.43 18.58
CA GLU A 204 53.09 -22.36 18.84
C GLU A 204 51.81 -22.54 18.01
N ILE A 205 51.94 -22.85 16.72
CA ILE A 205 50.79 -23.13 15.83
C ILE A 205 50.00 -24.33 16.36
N HIS A 206 50.67 -25.41 16.76
CA HIS A 206 50.00 -26.58 17.32
C HIS A 206 49.29 -26.26 18.64
N ALA A 207 49.89 -25.44 19.51
CA ALA A 207 49.24 -24.99 20.75
C ALA A 207 47.98 -24.15 20.45
N LEU A 208 48.03 -23.28 19.44
CA LEU A 208 46.88 -22.50 18.99
C LEU A 208 45.78 -23.37 18.39
N GLU A 209 46.14 -24.41 17.61
CA GLU A 209 45.17 -25.35 17.04
C GLU A 209 44.42 -26.12 18.14
N VAL A 210 45.13 -26.59 19.16
CA VAL A 210 44.52 -27.24 20.33
C VAL A 210 43.57 -26.29 21.06
N ALA A 211 44.01 -25.05 21.31
CA ALA A 211 43.17 -24.04 21.97
C ALA A 211 41.92 -23.67 21.16
N LEU A 212 42.04 -23.58 19.83
CA LEU A 212 40.91 -23.32 18.93
C LEU A 212 39.91 -24.48 18.94
N ASN A 213 40.39 -25.72 18.89
CA ASN A 213 39.52 -26.90 18.94
C ASN A 213 38.75 -26.99 20.26
N GLU A 214 39.39 -26.68 21.39
CA GLU A 214 38.71 -26.62 22.69
C GLU A 214 37.63 -25.53 22.72
N ARG A 215 37.93 -24.34 22.19
CA ARG A 215 36.94 -23.24 22.09
C ARG A 215 35.78 -23.59 21.16
N ILE A 216 36.04 -24.30 20.07
CA ILE A 216 34.99 -24.80 19.15
C ILE A 216 34.06 -25.76 19.90
N ASN A 217 34.60 -26.67 20.71
CA ASN A 217 33.80 -27.63 21.48
C ASN A 217 32.95 -26.93 22.56
N GLN A 218 33.53 -25.97 23.29
CA GLN A 218 32.79 -25.16 24.26
C GLN A 218 31.66 -24.34 23.62
N THR A 219 31.92 -23.79 22.44
CA THR A 219 30.92 -23.04 21.67
C THR A 219 29.79 -23.95 21.21
N LYS A 220 30.11 -25.16 20.72
CA LYS A 220 29.10 -26.16 20.32
C LYS A 220 28.19 -26.56 21.48
N GLU A 221 28.75 -26.83 22.66
CA GLU A 221 27.95 -27.16 23.85
C GLU A 221 27.10 -25.97 24.31
N THR A 222 27.61 -24.75 24.22
CA THR A 222 26.84 -23.54 24.55
C THR A 222 25.66 -23.35 23.58
N ILE A 223 25.87 -23.52 22.27
CA ILE A 223 24.81 -23.45 21.26
C ILE A 223 23.74 -24.50 21.53
N LYS A 224 24.14 -25.75 21.78
CA LYS A 224 23.23 -26.86 22.09
C LYS A 224 22.41 -26.59 23.36
N ASN A 225 23.02 -26.03 24.40
CA ASN A 225 22.33 -25.66 25.63
C ASN A 225 21.35 -24.49 25.39
N ASN A 226 21.74 -23.47 24.61
CA ASN A 226 20.87 -22.36 24.26
C ASN A 226 19.66 -22.82 23.42
N GLU A 227 19.85 -23.72 22.46
CA GLU A 227 18.76 -24.32 21.68
C GLU A 227 17.77 -25.07 22.58
N LYS A 228 18.28 -25.85 23.55
CA LYS A 228 17.44 -26.55 24.53
C LYS A 228 16.65 -25.57 25.39
N MET A 229 17.29 -24.50 25.89
CA MET A 229 16.61 -23.47 26.69
C MET A 229 15.55 -22.73 25.87
N MET A 230 15.86 -22.38 24.62
CA MET A 230 14.91 -21.74 23.70
C MET A 230 13.69 -22.64 23.44
N LEU A 231 13.89 -23.94 23.29
CA LEU A 231 12.80 -24.90 23.11
C LEU A 231 11.93 -25.02 24.37
N ILE A 232 12.53 -25.05 25.55
CA ILE A 232 11.82 -25.08 26.83
C ILE A 232 10.98 -23.80 27.00
N GLU A 233 11.57 -22.63 26.76
CA GLU A 233 10.85 -21.35 26.85
C GLU A 233 9.72 -21.25 25.83
N LYS A 234 9.94 -21.72 24.59
CA LYS A 234 8.91 -21.74 23.56
C LYS A 234 7.73 -22.61 23.98
N ASN A 235 7.99 -23.79 24.53
CA ASN A 235 6.93 -24.69 25.01
C ASN A 235 6.19 -24.09 26.20
N LYS A 236 6.91 -23.47 27.15
CA LYS A 236 6.30 -22.78 28.29
C LYS A 236 5.39 -21.63 27.84
N ARG A 237 5.86 -20.78 26.92
CA ARG A 237 5.03 -19.68 26.37
C ARG A 237 3.81 -20.20 25.63
N MET A 238 3.92 -21.34 24.94
CA MET A 238 2.77 -21.97 24.27
C MET A 238 1.73 -22.48 25.28
N GLU A 239 2.18 -23.08 26.38
CA GLU A 239 1.32 -23.53 27.47
C GLU A 239 0.66 -22.35 28.20
N ASP A 240 1.45 -21.34 28.59
CA ASP A 240 0.96 -20.10 29.21
C ASP A 240 -0.09 -19.43 28.30
N PHE A 241 0.19 -19.31 26.99
CA PHE A 241 -0.76 -18.77 26.04
C PHE A 241 -2.05 -19.60 25.96
N SER A 242 -1.95 -20.93 25.91
CA SER A 242 -3.13 -21.81 25.85
C SER A 242 -3.99 -21.71 27.11
N THR A 243 -3.36 -21.64 28.29
CA THR A 243 -4.05 -21.52 29.58
C THR A 243 -4.72 -20.16 29.72
N GLU A 244 -4.03 -19.06 29.39
CA GLU A 244 -4.61 -17.72 29.37
C GLU A 244 -5.76 -17.62 28.36
N GLN A 245 -5.62 -18.19 27.16
CA GLN A 245 -6.67 -18.17 26.15
C GLN A 245 -7.94 -18.88 26.64
N LYS A 246 -7.79 -20.03 27.31
CA LYS A 246 -8.92 -20.73 27.96
C LYS A 246 -9.55 -19.90 29.07
N ALA A 247 -8.74 -19.24 29.91
CA ALA A 247 -9.24 -18.38 30.99
C ALA A 247 -10.03 -17.17 30.44
N ARG A 248 -9.54 -16.54 29.36
CA ARG A 248 -10.24 -15.46 28.66
C ARG A 248 -11.54 -15.93 28.05
N GLN A 249 -11.55 -17.09 27.39
CA GLN A 249 -12.77 -17.68 26.82
C GLN A 249 -13.82 -17.96 27.89
N GLN A 250 -13.41 -18.53 29.03
CA GLN A 250 -14.33 -18.80 30.14
C GLN A 250 -14.85 -17.50 30.78
N SER A 251 -14.00 -16.49 30.95
CA SER A 251 -14.40 -15.18 31.48
C SER A 251 -15.41 -14.49 30.57
N PHE A 252 -15.13 -14.47 29.26
CA PHE A 252 -16.05 -13.94 28.25
C PHE A 252 -17.39 -14.69 28.25
N LYS A 253 -17.37 -16.03 28.35
CA LYS A 253 -18.60 -16.84 28.45
C LYS A 253 -19.42 -16.44 29.68
N ASN A 254 -18.79 -16.34 30.85
CA ASN A 254 -19.46 -15.97 32.09
C ASN A 254 -20.02 -14.53 32.05
N GLU A 255 -19.28 -13.58 31.47
CA GLU A 255 -19.75 -12.20 31.29
C GLU A 255 -20.90 -12.11 30.30
N SER A 256 -20.83 -12.84 29.19
CA SER A 256 -21.90 -12.94 28.20
C SER A 256 -23.17 -13.53 28.81
N GLU A 257 -23.07 -14.61 29.59
CA GLU A 257 -24.21 -15.20 30.32
C GLU A 257 -24.83 -14.20 31.31
N LYS A 258 -24.02 -13.43 32.04
CA LYS A 258 -24.52 -12.37 32.94
C LYS A 258 -25.24 -11.27 32.18
N ALA A 259 -24.68 -10.81 31.05
CA ALA A 259 -25.30 -9.79 30.21
C ALA A 259 -26.64 -10.26 29.63
N ILE A 260 -26.68 -11.49 29.10
CA ILE A 260 -27.91 -12.11 28.59
C ILE A 260 -28.96 -12.20 29.70
N ASN A 261 -28.58 -12.68 30.90
CA ASN A 261 -29.51 -12.77 32.02
C ASN A 261 -30.03 -11.39 32.48
N SER A 262 -29.19 -10.36 32.46
CA SER A 262 -29.63 -8.98 32.74
C SER A 262 -30.66 -8.51 31.71
N ILE A 263 -30.37 -8.69 30.41
CA ILE A 263 -31.28 -8.31 29.32
C ILE A 263 -32.62 -9.05 29.44
N ILE A 264 -32.59 -10.34 29.77
CA ILE A 264 -33.81 -11.14 29.98
C ILE A 264 -34.63 -10.58 31.15
N ASN A 265 -33.99 -10.25 32.27
CA ASN A 265 -34.66 -9.68 33.43
C ASN A 265 -35.25 -8.29 33.13
N ASP A 266 -34.49 -7.44 32.44
CA ASP A 266 -34.93 -6.11 32.03
C ASP A 266 -36.13 -6.22 31.07
N ALA A 267 -36.05 -7.08 30.06
CA ALA A 267 -37.13 -7.35 29.13
C ALA A 267 -38.39 -7.89 29.84
N LYS A 268 -38.22 -8.79 30.82
CA LYS A 268 -39.32 -9.33 31.61
C LYS A 268 -39.97 -8.25 32.48
N SER A 269 -39.19 -7.38 33.09
CA SER A 269 -39.72 -6.26 33.88
C SER A 269 -40.48 -5.25 33.03
N ALA A 270 -39.96 -4.93 31.83
CA ALA A 270 -40.62 -4.06 30.86
C ALA A 270 -41.92 -4.69 30.35
N TYR A 271 -41.92 -5.98 30.06
CA TYR A 271 -43.11 -6.73 29.65
C TYR A 271 -44.21 -6.66 30.72
N ASN A 272 -43.87 -6.98 31.98
CA ASN A 272 -44.83 -6.94 33.09
C ASN A 272 -45.40 -5.54 33.30
N SER A 273 -44.57 -4.49 33.19
CA SER A 273 -45.03 -3.10 33.29
C SER A 273 -45.99 -2.71 32.15
N GLN A 274 -45.70 -3.14 30.92
CA GLN A 274 -46.60 -2.91 29.79
C GLN A 274 -47.91 -3.69 29.93
N GLU A 275 -47.86 -4.94 30.40
CA GLU A 275 -49.04 -5.74 30.69
C GLU A 275 -49.96 -5.05 31.71
N GLU A 276 -49.39 -4.49 32.78
CA GLU A 276 -50.17 -3.72 33.78
C GLU A 276 -50.81 -2.46 33.17
N ILE A 277 -50.09 -1.71 32.33
CA ILE A 277 -50.62 -0.53 31.61
C ILE A 277 -51.74 -0.93 30.66
N ILE A 278 -51.57 -2.00 29.90
CA ILE A 278 -52.58 -2.52 28.97
C ILE A 278 -53.82 -2.92 29.76
N ASN A 279 -53.68 -3.70 30.83
CA ASN A 279 -54.80 -4.12 31.67
C ASN A 279 -55.56 -2.93 32.25
N LYS A 280 -54.85 -1.91 32.76
CA LYS A 280 -55.47 -0.68 33.27
C LYS A 280 -56.21 0.10 32.19
N LYS A 281 -55.64 0.24 30.99
CA LYS A 281 -56.28 0.90 29.85
C LYS A 281 -57.51 0.14 29.38
N THR A 282 -57.41 -1.18 29.24
CA THR A 282 -58.52 -2.06 28.86
C THR A 282 -59.67 -1.96 29.87
N ALA A 283 -59.38 -2.04 31.17
CA ALA A 283 -60.39 -1.85 32.21
C ALA A 283 -61.06 -0.46 32.12
N SER A 284 -60.28 0.61 31.91
CA SER A 284 -60.83 1.96 31.75
C SER A 284 -61.68 2.14 30.50
N LEU A 285 -61.35 1.44 29.41
CA LEU A 285 -62.12 1.47 28.16
C LEU A 285 -63.43 0.70 28.30
N LEU A 286 -63.40 -0.47 28.94
CA LEU A 286 -64.62 -1.24 29.24
C LEU A 286 -65.57 -0.41 30.11
N GLN A 287 -65.05 0.25 31.15
CA GLN A 287 -65.86 1.15 31.97
C GLN A 287 -66.50 2.29 31.14
N LYS A 288 -65.74 2.93 30.25
CA LYS A 288 -66.28 3.97 29.36
C LYS A 288 -67.35 3.44 28.40
N ILE A 289 -67.21 2.20 27.92
CA ILE A 289 -68.21 1.55 27.08
C ILE A 289 -69.50 1.32 27.86
N ASP A 290 -69.39 0.82 29.10
CA ASP A 290 -70.55 0.62 29.97
C ASP A 290 -71.25 1.93 30.31
N ASP A 291 -70.50 2.97 30.69
CA ASP A 291 -71.03 4.31 30.95
C ASP A 291 -71.74 4.88 29.70
N SER A 292 -71.14 4.70 28.52
CA SER A 292 -71.73 5.14 27.26
C SER A 292 -72.99 4.37 26.90
N ASN A 293 -73.06 3.06 27.17
CA ASN A 293 -74.25 2.25 26.93
C ASN A 293 -75.42 2.68 27.82
N VAL A 294 -75.14 3.02 29.08
CA VAL A 294 -76.14 3.58 30.01
C VAL A 294 -76.66 4.92 29.49
N ASP A 295 -75.76 5.83 29.05
CA ASP A 295 -76.17 7.13 28.49
C ASP A 295 -76.98 6.99 27.20
N ILE A 296 -76.56 6.12 26.27
CA ILE A 296 -77.30 5.83 25.03
C ILE A 296 -78.70 5.34 25.34
N THR A 297 -78.85 4.42 26.30
CA THR A 297 -80.15 3.85 26.68
C THR A 297 -81.05 4.91 27.31
N LYS A 298 -80.50 5.79 28.16
CA LYS A 298 -81.23 6.91 28.76
C LYS A 298 -81.73 7.90 27.71
N LYS A 299 -80.85 8.26 26.75
CA LYS A 299 -81.20 9.16 25.63
C LYS A 299 -82.24 8.53 24.71
N HIS A 300 -82.12 7.23 24.41
CA HIS A 300 -83.11 6.51 23.61
C HIS A 300 -84.50 6.56 24.25
N ASN A 301 -84.61 6.31 25.56
CA ASN A 301 -85.87 6.42 26.29
C ASN A 301 -86.43 7.85 26.26
N SER A 302 -85.58 8.86 26.47
CA SER A 302 -86.00 10.27 26.41
C SER A 302 -86.53 10.66 25.02
N ILE A 303 -85.93 10.14 23.95
CA ILE A 303 -86.40 10.37 22.57
C ILE A 303 -87.76 9.72 22.36
N LYS A 304 -87.98 8.50 22.89
CA LYS A 304 -89.27 7.80 22.80
C LYS A 304 -90.38 8.60 23.48
N ASP A 305 -90.12 9.12 24.68
CA ASP A 305 -91.08 9.93 25.44
C ASP A 305 -91.44 11.23 24.70
N ILE A 306 -90.45 11.90 24.09
CA ILE A 306 -90.70 13.11 23.28
C ILE A 306 -91.49 12.77 22.01
N TYR A 307 -91.17 11.66 21.34
CA TYR A 307 -91.85 11.25 20.12
C TYR A 307 -93.34 10.95 20.37
N GLU A 308 -93.65 10.27 21.48
CA GLU A 308 -95.03 9.98 21.90
C GLU A 308 -95.80 11.28 22.18
N LEU A 309 -95.20 12.24 22.90
CA LEU A 309 -95.82 13.53 23.23
C LEU A 309 -96.07 14.42 21.99
N VAL A 310 -95.14 14.45 21.03
CA VAL A 310 -95.20 15.37 19.88
C VAL A 310 -96.11 14.84 18.76
N ALA A 311 -96.21 13.52 18.60
CA ALA A 311 -97.05 12.92 17.56
C ALA A 311 -98.55 13.09 17.85
N GLU A 312 -98.97 13.06 19.11
CA GLU A 312 -100.38 13.14 19.53
C GLU A 312 -100.92 14.59 19.43
N ASP A 313 -100.19 15.57 19.95
CA ASP A 313 -100.65 16.98 19.98
C ASP A 313 -100.40 17.73 18.66
N GLY A 314 -99.40 17.33 17.87
CA GLY A 314 -99.00 18.04 16.66
C GLY A 314 -100.04 18.01 15.53
N ILE A 315 -100.66 16.86 15.27
CA ILE A 315 -101.61 16.69 14.17
C ILE A 315 -102.98 17.29 14.54
N ALA A 316 -103.54 16.94 15.70
CA ALA A 316 -104.83 17.47 16.14
C ALA A 316 -104.78 18.98 16.42
N GLY A 317 -103.66 19.48 16.96
CA GLY A 317 -103.43 20.91 17.20
C GLY A 317 -103.37 21.73 15.91
N GLY A 318 -102.70 21.22 14.86
CA GLY A 318 -102.59 21.90 13.57
C GLY A 318 -103.94 22.11 12.88
N TYR A 319 -104.78 21.08 12.82
CA TYR A 319 -106.12 21.18 12.22
C TYR A 319 -107.08 22.07 13.02
N LYS A 320 -106.99 22.05 14.36
CA LYS A 320 -107.76 22.96 15.21
C LYS A 320 -107.38 24.42 14.97
N LYS A 321 -106.07 24.72 14.91
CA LYS A 321 -105.58 26.07 14.61
C LYS A 321 -106.06 26.55 13.25
N ASN A 322 -105.93 25.71 12.21
CA ASN A 322 -106.43 26.04 10.88
C ASN A 322 -107.94 26.29 10.88
N ALA A 323 -108.72 25.52 11.64
CA ALA A 323 -110.16 25.78 11.78
C ALA A 323 -110.46 27.14 12.43
N ASP A 324 -109.74 27.51 13.50
CA ASP A 324 -109.91 28.81 14.17
C ASP A 324 -109.51 30.00 13.26
N ASP A 325 -108.48 29.83 12.43
CA ASP A 325 -108.07 30.81 11.42
C ASP A 325 -109.14 30.96 10.32
N GLU A 326 -109.69 29.84 9.80
CA GLU A 326 -110.79 29.83 8.82
C GLU A 326 -112.08 30.48 9.36
N LYS A 327 -112.41 30.25 10.64
CA LYS A 327 -113.54 30.91 11.32
C LYS A 327 -113.36 32.43 11.36
N SER A 328 -112.14 32.87 11.65
CA SER A 328 -111.80 34.29 11.72
C SER A 328 -111.92 34.95 10.34
N ALA A 329 -111.41 34.29 9.30
CA ALA A 329 -111.59 34.72 7.91
C ALA A 329 -113.07 34.79 7.51
N ALA A 330 -113.86 33.76 7.84
CA ALA A 330 -115.29 33.74 7.55
C ALA A 330 -116.05 34.92 8.17
N ASN A 331 -115.73 35.28 9.42
CA ASN A 331 -116.33 36.42 10.13
C ASN A 331 -115.89 37.76 9.53
N LEU A 332 -114.63 37.89 9.11
CA LEU A 332 -114.13 39.08 8.42
C LEU A 332 -114.92 39.32 7.13
N TRP A 333 -115.13 38.28 6.31
CA TRP A 333 -115.94 38.38 5.10
C TRP A 333 -117.42 38.66 5.38
N ARG A 334 -118.02 38.15 6.48
CA ARG A 334 -119.37 38.58 6.90
C ARG A 334 -119.42 40.08 7.22
N GLY A 335 -118.40 40.57 7.91
CA GLY A 335 -118.24 41.99 8.22
C GLY A 335 -118.20 42.85 6.96
N ILE A 336 -117.39 42.44 5.97
CA ILE A 336 -117.31 43.12 4.66
C ILE A 336 -118.68 43.11 3.96
N THR A 337 -119.37 41.98 3.90
CA THR A 337 -120.70 41.87 3.29
C THR A 337 -121.70 42.82 3.95
N MET A 338 -121.75 42.84 5.29
CA MET A 338 -122.63 43.73 6.04
C MET A 338 -122.27 45.20 5.80
N GLY A 339 -120.97 45.53 5.73
CA GLY A 339 -120.47 46.85 5.39
C GLY A 339 -120.90 47.32 4.00
N CYS A 340 -120.83 46.44 2.98
CA CYS A 340 -121.31 46.77 1.63
C CYS A 340 -122.80 47.06 1.61
N TYR A 341 -123.63 46.28 2.31
CA TYR A 341 -125.07 46.57 2.41
C TYR A 341 -125.36 47.89 3.15
N ALA A 342 -124.64 48.16 4.24
CA ALA A 342 -124.75 49.42 4.96
C ALA A 342 -124.37 50.62 4.07
N LEU A 343 -123.31 50.50 3.26
CA LEU A 343 -122.91 51.52 2.30
C LEU A 343 -123.96 51.77 1.22
N ILE A 344 -124.61 50.71 0.69
CA ILE A 344 -125.70 50.86 -0.28
C ILE A 344 -126.85 51.65 0.34
N ILE A 345 -127.27 51.30 1.57
CA ILE A 345 -128.37 51.98 2.26
C ILE A 345 -127.99 53.45 2.54
N LEU A 346 -126.76 53.69 3.04
CA LEU A 346 -126.27 55.03 3.33
C LEU A 346 -126.22 55.89 2.05
N TRP A 347 -125.70 55.35 0.95
CA TRP A 347 -125.64 56.02 -0.35
C TRP A 347 -127.04 56.42 -0.85
N VAL A 348 -128.02 55.52 -0.73
CA VAL A 348 -129.40 55.78 -1.16
C VAL A 348 -130.08 56.84 -0.30
N LEU A 349 -129.78 56.94 0.99
CA LEU A 349 -130.29 57.99 1.87
C LEU A 349 -129.58 59.33 1.63
N PHE A 350 -128.26 59.31 1.50
CA PHE A 350 -127.43 60.53 1.44
C PHE A 350 -127.53 61.24 0.09
N LYS A 351 -127.81 60.52 -1.01
CA LYS A 351 -128.07 61.16 -2.31
C LYS A 351 -129.26 62.12 -2.26
N ASN A 352 -130.28 61.80 -1.45
CA ASN A 352 -131.50 62.60 -1.32
C ASN A 352 -131.22 63.90 -0.55
N THR A 353 -130.30 63.88 0.42
CA THR A 353 -129.92 65.06 1.21
C THR A 353 -128.91 65.97 0.51
N LEU A 354 -128.08 65.44 -0.40
CA LEU A 354 -127.09 66.21 -1.16
C LEU A 354 -127.66 66.95 -2.39
N GLY A 355 -128.98 66.92 -2.60
CA GLY A 355 -129.63 67.61 -3.72
C GLY A 355 -129.48 66.91 -5.09
N PHE A 356 -129.06 65.64 -5.10
CA PHE A 356 -129.14 64.79 -6.31
C PHE A 356 -130.58 64.27 -6.48
N GLU A 357 -131.52 65.18 -6.70
CA GLU A 357 -132.90 64.82 -6.96
C GLU A 357 -132.99 64.15 -8.33
N THR A 358 -133.51 62.92 -8.37
CA THR A 358 -133.74 62.22 -9.64
C THR A 358 -134.84 62.87 -10.47
N PHE A 359 -135.64 63.75 -9.85
CA PHE A 359 -136.73 64.50 -10.45
C PHE A 359 -136.57 65.99 -10.11
N ILE A 360 -136.16 66.78 -11.09
CA ILE A 360 -136.20 68.25 -11.01
C ILE A 360 -137.23 68.71 -12.03
N ASN A 361 -138.26 69.45 -11.59
CA ASN A 361 -139.36 69.93 -12.45
C ASN A 361 -140.06 68.83 -13.26
N ASN A 362 -140.38 67.69 -12.63
CA ASN A 362 -141.03 66.54 -13.27
C ASN A 362 -140.25 65.89 -14.45
N GLN A 363 -138.99 66.26 -14.66
CA GLN A 363 -138.11 65.65 -15.67
C GLN A 363 -137.06 64.77 -15.01
N VAL A 364 -136.87 63.56 -15.56
CA VAL A 364 -135.91 62.58 -15.04
C VAL A 364 -134.50 62.97 -15.47
N GLN A 365 -133.62 63.16 -14.49
CA GLN A 365 -132.19 63.35 -14.77
C GLN A 365 -131.50 62.01 -15.00
N TRP A 366 -131.57 61.52 -16.23
CA TRP A 366 -130.95 60.25 -16.66
C TRP A 366 -129.49 60.05 -16.22
N PRO A 367 -128.60 61.05 -16.26
CA PRO A 367 -127.20 60.86 -15.85
C PRO A 367 -127.06 60.46 -14.37
N VAL A 368 -127.83 61.10 -13.48
CA VAL A 368 -127.79 60.84 -12.03
C VAL A 368 -128.34 59.45 -11.71
N LEU A 369 -129.39 59.03 -12.42
CA LEU A 369 -129.98 57.70 -12.28
C LEU A 369 -128.99 56.59 -12.67
N ILE A 370 -128.34 56.73 -13.83
CA ILE A 370 -127.38 55.74 -14.34
C ILE A 370 -126.21 55.58 -13.37
N ILE A 371 -125.63 56.68 -12.90
CA ILE A 371 -124.52 56.64 -11.93
C ILE A 371 -124.94 55.94 -10.63
N THR A 372 -126.15 56.24 -10.12
CA THR A 372 -126.67 55.62 -8.90
C THR A 372 -126.85 54.10 -9.07
N ILE A 373 -127.39 53.66 -10.20
CA ILE A 373 -127.57 52.24 -10.52
C ILE A 373 -126.21 51.55 -10.67
N SER A 374 -125.24 52.16 -11.36
CA SER A 374 -123.90 51.59 -11.55
C SER A 374 -123.16 51.42 -10.22
N ILE A 375 -123.15 52.43 -9.35
CA ILE A 375 -122.50 52.35 -8.03
C ILE A 375 -123.17 51.29 -7.15
N THR A 376 -124.51 51.26 -7.13
CA THR A 376 -125.27 50.27 -6.36
C THR A 376 -125.02 48.85 -6.87
N ALA A 377 -124.95 48.67 -8.21
CA ALA A 377 -124.67 47.39 -8.82
C ALA A 377 -123.27 46.87 -8.43
N ILE A 378 -122.23 47.70 -8.51
CA ILE A 378 -120.87 47.31 -8.12
C ILE A 378 -120.81 46.93 -6.63
N ALA A 379 -121.43 47.73 -5.76
CA ALA A 379 -121.47 47.45 -4.32
C ALA A 379 -122.23 46.14 -4.02
N PHE A 380 -123.31 45.86 -4.76
CA PHE A 380 -124.07 44.62 -4.62
C PHE A 380 -123.28 43.38 -5.07
N ILE A 381 -122.52 43.50 -6.17
CA ILE A 381 -121.62 42.44 -6.65
C ILE A 381 -120.54 42.14 -5.60
N ALA A 382 -119.93 43.19 -5.03
CA ALA A 382 -118.94 43.05 -3.97
C ALA A 382 -119.52 42.35 -2.73
N ALA A 383 -120.74 42.72 -2.33
CA ALA A 383 -121.44 42.07 -1.21
C ALA A 383 -121.71 40.58 -1.48
N GLN A 384 -122.18 40.23 -2.68
CA GLN A 384 -122.44 38.84 -3.07
C GLN A 384 -121.16 38.00 -3.09
N PHE A 385 -120.08 38.54 -3.67
CA PHE A 385 -118.78 37.87 -3.69
C PHE A 385 -118.25 37.62 -2.27
N SER A 386 -118.27 38.64 -1.42
CA SER A 386 -117.86 38.55 -0.02
C SER A 386 -118.69 37.53 0.76
N SER A 387 -120.01 37.47 0.53
CA SER A 387 -120.90 36.48 1.15
C SER A 387 -120.55 35.05 0.72
N LYS A 388 -120.22 34.84 -0.56
CA LYS A 388 -119.79 33.54 -1.08
C LYS A 388 -118.47 33.10 -0.44
N GLN A 389 -117.48 34.00 -0.38
CA GLN A 389 -116.20 33.72 0.26
C GLN A 389 -116.35 33.37 1.75
N SER A 390 -117.19 34.11 2.47
CA SER A 390 -117.51 33.79 3.87
C SER A 390 -118.04 32.35 4.04
N ARG A 391 -118.91 31.89 3.13
CA ARG A 391 -119.48 30.54 3.17
C ARG A 391 -118.43 29.47 2.93
N ILE A 392 -117.49 29.70 2.02
CA ILE A 392 -116.40 28.76 1.72
C ILE A 392 -115.52 28.57 2.97
N HIS A 393 -115.09 29.67 3.59
CA HIS A 393 -114.30 29.62 4.83
C HIS A 393 -115.04 28.94 5.99
N LEU A 394 -116.37 29.11 6.12
CA LEU A 394 -117.16 28.40 7.13
C LEU A 394 -117.21 26.89 6.90
N ILE A 395 -117.35 26.46 5.64
CA ILE A 395 -117.35 25.03 5.29
C ILE A 395 -115.96 24.44 5.59
N ASN A 396 -114.89 25.17 5.28
CA ASN A 396 -113.53 24.75 5.56
C ASN A 396 -113.26 24.68 7.08
N GLU A 397 -113.72 25.66 7.88
CA GLU A 397 -113.68 25.60 9.34
C GLU A 397 -114.33 24.29 9.82
N GLN A 398 -115.56 24.02 9.40
CA GLN A 398 -116.32 22.85 9.86
C GLN A 398 -115.61 21.54 9.52
N LYS A 399 -115.12 21.41 8.27
CA LYS A 399 -114.35 20.24 7.82
C LYS A 399 -113.09 20.04 8.66
N MET A 400 -112.29 21.10 8.85
CA MET A 400 -111.05 21.02 9.63
C MET A 400 -111.31 20.74 11.11
N ARG A 401 -112.38 21.30 11.68
CA ARG A 401 -112.76 21.10 13.07
C ARG A 401 -113.29 19.69 13.35
N TRP A 402 -114.10 19.16 12.45
CA TRP A 402 -114.54 17.76 12.52
C TRP A 402 -113.36 16.82 12.39
N PHE A 403 -112.46 17.06 11.44
CA PHE A 403 -111.25 16.26 11.30
C PHE A 403 -110.38 16.29 12.58
N ALA A 404 -110.18 17.46 13.18
CA ALA A 404 -109.45 17.58 14.43
C ALA A 404 -110.11 16.80 15.58
N LEU A 405 -111.44 16.80 15.64
CA LEU A 405 -112.20 16.03 16.64
C LEU A 405 -112.14 14.53 16.38
N GLU A 406 -112.26 14.09 15.13
CA GLU A 406 -112.12 12.69 14.74
C GLU A 406 -110.74 12.16 15.10
N VAL A 407 -109.68 12.86 14.69
CA VAL A 407 -108.29 12.47 15.01
C VAL A 407 -108.08 12.41 16.52
N LYS A 408 -108.60 13.39 17.28
CA LYS A 408 -108.48 13.41 18.74
C LYS A 408 -109.31 12.32 19.43
N ALA A 409 -110.42 11.92 18.85
CA ALA A 409 -111.28 10.88 19.41
C ALA A 409 -110.74 9.47 19.14
N ILE A 410 -109.98 9.26 18.06
CA ILE A 410 -109.41 7.96 17.69
C ILE A 410 -108.54 7.38 18.81
N ASP A 411 -107.71 8.19 19.47
CA ASP A 411 -106.73 7.69 20.43
C ASP A 411 -107.34 7.02 21.67
N PRO A 412 -108.33 7.62 22.37
CA PRO A 412 -109.09 6.94 23.43
C PRO A 412 -109.73 5.61 22.97
N PHE A 413 -110.28 5.54 21.76
CA PHE A 413 -110.93 4.33 21.25
C PHE A 413 -109.93 3.21 20.90
N ILE A 414 -108.74 3.56 20.40
CA ILE A 414 -107.67 2.60 20.12
C ILE A 414 -107.07 2.06 21.42
N SER A 415 -106.90 2.90 22.43
CA SER A 415 -106.24 2.53 23.68
C SER A 415 -106.92 1.36 24.41
N SER A 416 -108.24 1.21 24.28
CA SER A 416 -109.04 0.17 24.95
C SER A 416 -109.09 -1.19 24.24
N LEU A 417 -108.58 -1.30 23.01
CA LEU A 417 -108.66 -2.55 22.22
C LEU A 417 -107.49 -3.51 22.53
N PRO A 418 -107.58 -4.81 22.19
CA PRO A 418 -106.44 -5.74 22.22
C PRO A 418 -105.38 -5.37 21.16
N GLU A 419 -104.11 -5.65 21.45
CA GLU A 419 -102.98 -5.17 20.62
C GLU A 419 -103.02 -5.65 19.15
N SER A 420 -103.59 -6.83 18.89
CA SER A 420 -103.78 -7.35 17.53
C SER A 420 -104.79 -6.52 16.73
N GLU A 421 -105.89 -6.09 17.36
CA GLU A 421 -106.95 -5.30 16.72
C GLU A 421 -106.54 -3.84 16.55
N LYS A 422 -105.76 -3.29 17.48
CA LYS A 422 -105.19 -1.94 17.35
C LYS A 422 -104.38 -1.78 16.07
N ASN A 423 -103.53 -2.75 15.74
CA ASN A 423 -102.65 -2.67 14.59
C ASN A 423 -103.41 -2.74 13.26
N ASP A 424 -104.44 -3.61 13.16
CA ASP A 424 -105.26 -3.65 11.95
C ASP A 424 -106.12 -2.39 11.79
N LEU A 425 -106.68 -1.87 12.89
CA LEU A 425 -107.44 -0.63 12.87
C LEU A 425 -106.58 0.59 12.50
N LYS A 426 -105.35 0.68 13.02
CA LYS A 426 -104.35 1.69 12.61
C LYS A 426 -104.05 1.59 11.12
N ARG A 427 -103.90 0.37 10.57
CA ARG A 427 -103.69 0.16 9.14
C ARG A 427 -104.86 0.68 8.31
N GLN A 428 -106.08 0.26 8.63
CA GLN A 428 -107.30 0.70 7.92
C GLN A 428 -107.52 2.23 8.01
N LEU A 429 -107.30 2.84 9.17
CA LEU A 429 -107.40 4.29 9.34
C LEU A 429 -106.32 5.04 8.57
N SER A 430 -105.08 4.54 8.56
CA SER A 430 -103.99 5.17 7.81
C SER A 430 -104.26 5.17 6.30
N GLU A 431 -104.79 4.06 5.77
CA GLU A 431 -105.17 3.95 4.36
C GLU A 431 -106.32 4.91 4.02
N LYS A 432 -107.34 4.99 4.88
CA LYS A 432 -108.48 5.88 4.65
C LYS A 432 -108.11 7.36 4.76
N LEU A 433 -107.31 7.75 5.75
CA LEU A 433 -106.97 9.17 6.02
C LEU A 433 -105.93 9.74 5.06
N PHE A 434 -104.97 8.94 4.60
CA PHE A 434 -103.85 9.44 3.79
C PHE A 434 -103.93 9.05 2.30
N CYS A 435 -104.66 8.00 1.92
CA CYS A 435 -104.76 7.57 0.52
C CYS A 435 -106.02 8.07 -0.22
N GLN A 436 -106.94 8.78 0.45
CA GLN A 436 -108.07 9.41 -0.25
C GLN A 436 -107.57 10.60 -1.09
N HIS A 437 -107.44 10.35 -2.39
CA HIS A 437 -107.09 11.33 -3.41
C HIS A 437 -108.11 12.49 -3.37
N ARG A 438 -107.61 13.71 -3.15
CA ARG A 438 -108.38 14.95 -2.94
C ARG A 438 -108.98 15.49 -4.24
N THR A 439 -109.62 14.63 -5.04
CA THR A 439 -110.04 14.91 -6.42
C THR A 439 -111.52 15.25 -6.63
N GLU A 440 -112.36 15.24 -5.60
CA GLU A 440 -113.83 15.34 -5.81
C GLU A 440 -114.51 16.68 -5.46
N ASP A 441 -113.83 17.66 -4.85
CA ASP A 441 -114.49 18.92 -4.46
C ASP A 441 -114.19 20.13 -5.38
N PHE A 442 -113.20 20.04 -6.28
CA PHE A 442 -112.85 21.18 -7.16
C PHE A 442 -113.73 21.33 -8.41
N SER A 443 -114.49 20.30 -8.81
CA SER A 443 -115.32 20.32 -10.02
C SER A 443 -116.64 21.10 -9.84
N ASN A 444 -117.13 21.26 -8.61
CA ASN A 444 -118.37 22.01 -8.34
C ASN A 444 -118.15 23.51 -8.09
N GLU A 445 -116.90 23.95 -7.86
CA GLU A 445 -116.60 25.35 -7.54
C GLU A 445 -116.34 26.21 -8.80
N SER A 446 -115.75 25.62 -9.85
CA SER A 446 -115.59 26.27 -11.16
C SER A 446 -116.94 26.50 -11.86
N GLU A 447 -117.88 25.57 -11.69
CA GLU A 447 -119.24 25.69 -12.24
C GLU A 447 -120.07 26.78 -11.53
N SER A 448 -119.76 27.09 -10.27
CA SER A 448 -120.39 28.19 -9.53
C SER A 448 -119.81 29.56 -9.95
N HIS A 449 -118.53 29.61 -10.32
CA HIS A 449 -117.90 30.84 -10.80
C HIS A 449 -118.40 31.23 -12.20
N SER A 450 -118.63 30.26 -13.10
CA SER A 450 -119.26 30.51 -14.39
C SER A 450 -120.72 30.94 -14.25
N LYS A 451 -121.52 30.23 -13.44
CA LYS A 451 -122.94 30.60 -13.20
C LYS A 451 -123.11 32.00 -12.59
N SER A 452 -122.18 32.42 -11.73
CA SER A 452 -122.13 33.78 -11.16
C SER A 452 -121.82 34.85 -12.22
N LEU A 453 -120.85 34.57 -13.10
CA LEU A 453 -120.49 35.48 -14.19
C LEU A 453 -121.57 35.52 -15.28
N ASP A 454 -122.25 34.41 -15.54
CA ASP A 454 -123.38 34.33 -16.48
C ASP A 454 -124.60 35.07 -15.93
N ALA A 455 -124.88 34.95 -14.62
CA ALA A 455 -125.91 35.75 -13.97
C ALA A 455 -125.59 37.25 -14.06
N LEU A 456 -124.34 37.64 -13.84
CA LEU A 456 -123.90 39.04 -13.99
C LEU A 456 -123.98 39.54 -15.43
N SER A 457 -123.53 38.73 -16.39
CA SER A 457 -123.64 39.00 -17.82
C SER A 457 -125.11 39.20 -18.22
N SER A 458 -126.02 38.34 -17.74
CA SER A 458 -127.45 38.47 -18.01
C SER A 458 -128.06 39.75 -17.44
N VAL A 459 -127.67 40.16 -16.23
CA VAL A 459 -128.16 41.40 -15.61
C VAL A 459 -127.62 42.62 -16.34
N VAL A 460 -126.35 42.60 -16.74
CA VAL A 460 -125.71 43.67 -17.52
C VAL A 460 -126.33 43.79 -18.92
N ASN A 461 -126.58 42.66 -19.59
CA ASN A 461 -127.20 42.63 -20.92
C ASN A 461 -128.65 43.13 -20.86
N ASN A 462 -129.43 42.70 -19.86
CA ASN A 462 -130.79 43.17 -19.65
C ASN A 462 -130.83 44.68 -19.33
N LEU A 463 -129.89 45.19 -18.51
CA LEU A 463 -129.76 46.63 -18.26
C LEU A 463 -129.38 47.41 -19.53
N SER A 464 -128.43 46.90 -20.33
CA SER A 464 -128.04 47.47 -21.61
C SER A 464 -129.21 47.54 -22.59
N ASP A 465 -130.00 46.48 -22.72
CA ASP A 465 -131.13 46.42 -23.65
C ASP A 465 -132.28 47.32 -23.19
N THR A 466 -132.48 47.47 -21.88
CA THR A 466 -133.46 48.41 -21.30
C THR A 466 -133.02 49.87 -21.54
N ILE A 467 -131.72 50.18 -21.42
CA ILE A 467 -131.18 51.51 -21.72
C ILE A 467 -131.34 51.83 -23.22
N LYS A 468 -131.04 50.87 -24.11
CA LYS A 468 -131.21 51.03 -25.57
C LYS A 468 -132.66 51.26 -25.99
N THR A 469 -133.62 50.63 -25.32
CA THR A 469 -135.05 50.83 -25.62
C THR A 469 -135.56 52.19 -25.14
N ILE A 470 -135.01 52.71 -24.03
CA ILE A 470 -135.32 54.05 -23.52
C ILE A 470 -134.67 55.16 -24.36
N THR A 471 -133.47 54.95 -24.93
CA THR A 471 -132.80 55.98 -25.77
C THR A 471 -133.35 56.09 -27.20
N LYS A 472 -134.17 55.14 -27.64
CA LYS A 472 -134.77 55.11 -28.99
C LYS A 472 -136.18 55.70 -29.06
N LYS A 473 -136.70 56.19 -27.93
CA LYS A 473 -138.00 56.83 -27.76
C LYS A 473 -137.77 58.27 -27.29
#